data_AF-C3VT95-F1
#
_entry.id   AF-C3VT95-F1
#
_cell.length_a   1.000
_cell.length_b   1.000
_cell.length_c   1.000
_cell.angle_alpha   90.00
_cell.angle_beta   90.00
_cell.angle_gamma   90.00
#
_symmetry.space_group_name_H-M   'P 1'
#
loop_
_entity.id
_entity.type
_entity.pdbx_description
1 polymer ?
#
loop_
_entity_poly.entity_id
_entity_poly.type
_entity_poly.pdbx_seq_one_letter_code
_entity_poly.pdbx_strand_id
1 'polypeptide(L)'
;YFRELPLCEDRQYLLDLLDLNFPLETLCARVRSDAFWKRAFHHRWRTFVPIEVGSKPWIRIYLEQHLAELVEHLKPNEYDQESVKRIVDLCSPFVRELRLERLQPSLSDNSDHVPLYAVLANLRRLQRISVTYDVKDVGHNFFLGCATITEMDVKLMTQGLERCGELTEFRLHSSKLEPTMMKRISAALGKGCPQLRTIAFPHCRCGDIGL
;
A
#
# COMPACT_ATOMS: atom_id res chain seq x y z
N TYR A 1 15.57 36.42 10.49
CA TYR A 1 14.87 37.14 9.41
C TYR A 1 13.83 36.23 8.76
N PHE A 2 12.67 36.07 9.39
CA PHE A 2 11.45 35.54 8.76
C PHE A 2 10.28 36.18 9.51
N ARG A 3 10.18 37.51 9.39
CA ARG A 3 8.99 38.23 9.83
C ARG A 3 8.06 38.30 8.62
N GLU A 4 6.88 37.71 8.81
CA GLU A 4 5.64 37.97 8.08
C GLU A 4 5.72 37.73 6.56
N LEU A 5 5.21 36.57 6.13
CA LEU A 5 4.69 36.40 4.77
C LEU A 5 3.17 36.65 4.83
N PRO A 6 2.66 37.87 4.53
CA PRO A 6 1.24 38.07 4.33
C PRO A 6 0.84 37.75 2.88
N LEU A 7 -0.45 37.46 2.69
CA LEU A 7 -1.21 37.20 1.45
C LEU A 7 -1.17 35.76 0.89
N CYS A 8 -2.37 35.22 0.65
CA CYS A 8 -2.58 33.87 0.12
C CYS A 8 -1.98 33.68 -1.28
N GLU A 9 -1.89 34.75 -2.08
CA GLU A 9 -1.33 34.71 -3.43
C GLU A 9 0.18 34.48 -3.44
N ASP A 10 0.95 35.18 -2.60
CA ASP A 10 2.41 34.96 -2.47
C ASP A 10 2.72 33.56 -1.95
N ARG A 11 1.89 33.05 -1.03
CA ARG A 11 2.00 31.68 -0.55
C ARG A 11 1.70 30.67 -1.66
N GLN A 12 0.69 30.91 -2.49
CA GLN A 12 0.34 30.05 -3.62
C GLN A 12 1.47 30.05 -4.66
N TYR A 13 2.03 31.21 -4.99
CA TYR A 13 3.15 31.36 -5.91
C TYR A 13 4.42 30.67 -5.39
N LEU A 14 4.73 30.81 -4.09
CA LEU A 14 5.86 30.10 -3.47
C LEU A 14 5.67 28.58 -3.46
N LEU A 15 4.44 28.09 -3.23
CA LEU A 15 4.13 26.68 -3.37
C LEU A 15 4.26 26.23 -4.82
N ASP A 16 3.96 27.10 -5.77
CA ASP A 16 4.16 26.84 -7.18
C ASP A 16 5.65 26.84 -7.59
N LEU A 17 6.52 27.43 -6.81
CA LEU A 17 7.97 27.41 -7.03
C LEU A 17 8.70 26.40 -6.13
N LEU A 18 8.01 25.77 -5.18
CA LEU A 18 8.63 24.85 -4.25
C LEU A 18 9.15 23.61 -4.99
N ASP A 19 10.44 23.34 -4.80
CA ASP A 19 11.12 22.18 -5.35
C ASP A 19 10.43 20.88 -4.91
N LEU A 20 10.34 19.92 -5.82
CA LEU A 20 9.72 18.62 -5.57
C LEU A 20 10.70 17.62 -4.94
N ASN A 21 11.99 17.97 -4.88
CA ASN A 21 13.06 17.10 -4.37
C ASN A 21 13.29 17.20 -2.85
N PHE A 22 12.48 17.96 -2.12
CA PHE A 22 12.59 18.03 -0.65
C PHE A 22 12.28 16.68 0.02
N PRO A 23 12.91 16.37 1.17
CA PRO A 23 12.60 15.15 1.94
C PRO A 23 11.11 15.05 2.26
N LEU A 24 10.54 13.86 2.05
CA LEU A 24 9.10 13.62 2.17
C LEU A 24 8.58 13.96 3.57
N GLU A 25 9.36 13.67 4.61
CA GLU A 25 9.06 14.00 6.01
C GLU A 25 8.82 15.50 6.18
N THR A 26 9.66 16.32 5.55
CA THR A 26 9.57 17.79 5.62
C THR A 26 8.34 18.29 4.87
N LEU A 27 8.07 17.72 3.69
CA LEU A 27 6.89 18.03 2.89
C LEU A 27 5.59 17.68 3.64
N CYS A 28 5.49 16.46 4.19
CA CYS A 28 4.35 16.02 4.99
C CYS A 28 4.16 16.89 6.23
N ALA A 29 5.24 17.35 6.87
CA ALA A 29 5.14 18.22 8.05
C ALA A 29 4.61 19.63 7.71
N ARG A 30 5.07 20.23 6.60
CA ARG A 30 4.92 21.68 6.35
C ARG A 30 3.96 22.03 5.22
N VAL A 31 3.73 21.14 4.26
CA VAL A 31 2.94 21.44 3.07
C VAL A 31 1.51 20.92 3.24
N ARG A 32 0.54 21.83 3.12
CA ARG A 32 -0.90 21.53 3.16
C ARG A 32 -1.61 21.85 1.84
N SER A 33 -0.87 22.34 0.85
CA SER A 33 -1.42 22.75 -0.43
C SER A 33 -1.77 21.55 -1.30
N ASP A 34 -3.04 21.41 -1.62
CA ASP A 34 -3.57 20.37 -2.48
C ASP A 34 -2.98 20.46 -3.91
N ALA A 35 -2.84 21.68 -4.44
CA ALA A 35 -2.22 21.96 -5.74
C ALA A 35 -0.75 21.49 -5.80
N PHE A 36 0.01 21.69 -4.73
CA PHE A 36 1.39 21.20 -4.64
C PHE A 36 1.43 19.67 -4.76
N TRP A 37 0.62 18.95 -3.97
CA TRP A 37 0.63 17.48 -3.98
C TRP A 37 0.12 16.93 -5.32
N LYS A 38 -0.85 17.60 -5.96
CA LYS A 38 -1.27 17.28 -7.32
C LYS A 38 -0.14 17.39 -8.32
N ARG A 39 0.62 18.49 -8.27
CA ARG A 39 1.78 18.67 -9.15
C ARG A 39 2.88 17.65 -8.84
N ALA A 40 3.21 17.44 -7.57
CA ALA A 40 4.20 16.45 -7.14
C ALA A 40 3.85 15.05 -7.66
N PHE A 41 2.56 14.68 -7.58
CA PHE A 41 2.05 13.42 -8.11
C PHE A 41 2.32 13.27 -9.61
N HIS A 42 1.84 14.23 -10.42
CA HIS A 42 2.01 14.17 -11.87
C HIS A 42 3.48 14.30 -12.32
N HIS A 43 4.32 14.97 -11.53
CA HIS A 43 5.74 15.04 -11.80
C HIS A 43 6.42 13.67 -11.64
N ARG A 44 6.10 12.94 -10.55
CA ARG A 44 6.69 11.63 -10.22
C ARG A 44 6.08 10.50 -11.06
N TRP A 45 4.76 10.47 -11.21
CA TRP A 45 4.04 9.41 -11.93
C TRP A 45 3.32 9.95 -13.18
N ARG A 46 4.11 10.38 -14.18
CA ARG A 46 3.63 11.08 -15.39
C ARG A 46 2.57 10.32 -16.19
N THR A 47 2.69 9.00 -16.24
CA THR A 47 1.80 8.12 -17.01
C THR A 47 0.70 7.48 -16.15
N PHE A 48 0.72 7.71 -14.84
CA PHE A 48 -0.24 7.09 -13.93
C PHE A 48 -1.49 7.95 -13.79
N VAL A 49 -2.65 7.32 -13.93
CA VAL A 49 -3.95 7.95 -13.73
C VAL A 49 -4.54 7.46 -12.41
N PRO A 50 -4.65 8.31 -11.38
CA PRO A 50 -5.21 7.91 -10.11
C PRO A 50 -6.70 7.57 -10.24
N ILE A 51 -7.09 6.46 -9.61
CA ILE A 51 -8.46 5.95 -9.64
C ILE A 51 -9.27 6.62 -8.53
N GLU A 52 -10.53 6.95 -8.81
CA GLU A 52 -11.46 7.51 -7.82
C GLU A 52 -10.90 8.74 -7.07
N VAL A 53 -10.31 9.68 -7.82
CA VAL A 53 -9.78 10.94 -7.25
C VAL A 53 -10.87 11.66 -6.46
N GLY A 54 -12.07 11.79 -7.03
CA GLY A 54 -13.23 12.40 -6.38
C GLY A 54 -12.88 13.69 -5.62
N SER A 55 -13.25 13.75 -4.35
CA SER A 55 -12.87 14.83 -3.42
C SER A 55 -11.71 14.44 -2.48
N LYS A 56 -10.91 13.42 -2.82
CA LYS A 56 -9.77 13.00 -2.00
C LYS A 56 -8.68 14.08 -2.04
N PRO A 57 -8.09 14.46 -0.90
CA PRO A 57 -6.97 15.39 -0.89
C PRO A 57 -5.76 14.75 -1.58
N TRP A 58 -5.02 15.51 -2.38
CA TRP A 58 -3.92 14.99 -3.19
C TRP A 58 -2.75 14.46 -2.36
N ILE A 59 -2.54 14.96 -1.13
CA ILE A 59 -1.56 14.37 -0.21
C ILE A 59 -1.88 12.90 0.10
N ARG A 60 -3.16 12.55 0.20
CA ARG A 60 -3.59 11.16 0.39
C ARG A 60 -3.26 10.35 -0.84
N ILE A 61 -3.68 10.80 -2.03
CA ILE A 61 -3.42 10.09 -3.30
C ILE A 61 -1.91 9.87 -3.50
N TYR A 62 -1.11 10.90 -3.23
CA TYR A 62 0.34 10.83 -3.30
C TYR A 62 0.92 9.80 -2.34
N LEU A 63 0.52 9.83 -1.06
CA LEU A 63 1.11 8.92 -0.06
C LEU A 63 0.61 7.48 -0.19
N GLU A 64 -0.62 7.26 -0.65
CA GLU A 64 -1.15 5.94 -1.00
C GLU A 64 -0.34 5.33 -2.15
N GLN A 65 -0.11 6.10 -3.23
CA GLN A 65 0.70 5.66 -4.36
C GLN A 65 2.18 5.50 -3.99
N HIS A 66 2.73 6.40 -3.17
CA HIS A 66 4.11 6.32 -2.69
C HIS A 66 4.35 5.06 -1.87
N LEU A 67 3.44 4.75 -0.94
CA LEU A 67 3.56 3.56 -0.11
C LEU A 67 3.38 2.29 -0.93
N ALA A 68 2.41 2.26 -1.86
CA ALA A 68 2.22 1.13 -2.77
C ALA A 68 3.49 0.88 -3.60
N GLU A 69 4.00 1.92 -4.27
CA GLU A 69 5.23 1.83 -5.07
C GLU A 69 6.40 1.33 -4.23
N LEU A 70 6.59 1.87 -3.01
CA LEU A 70 7.68 1.42 -2.15
C LEU A 70 7.56 -0.08 -1.84
N VAL A 71 6.37 -0.53 -1.41
CA VAL A 71 6.14 -1.93 -1.04
C VAL A 71 6.32 -2.86 -2.24
N GLU A 72 5.89 -2.45 -3.44
CA GLU A 72 6.08 -3.20 -4.69
C GLU A 72 7.54 -3.30 -5.15
N HIS A 73 8.42 -2.39 -4.72
CA HIS A 73 9.85 -2.40 -5.06
C HIS A 73 10.73 -3.02 -3.98
N LEU A 74 10.19 -3.31 -2.80
CA LEU A 74 10.94 -4.00 -1.75
C LEU A 74 11.27 -5.42 -2.21
N LYS A 75 12.56 -5.76 -2.21
CA LYS A 75 13.00 -7.14 -2.40
C LYS A 75 13.01 -7.84 -1.05
N PRO A 76 12.45 -9.06 -0.93
CA PRO A 76 12.46 -9.81 0.33
C PRO A 76 13.86 -9.96 0.95
N ASN A 77 14.90 -10.11 0.11
CA ASN A 77 16.30 -10.24 0.55
C ASN A 77 16.91 -8.93 1.09
N GLU A 78 16.34 -7.78 0.74
CA GLU A 78 16.80 -6.44 1.16
C GLU A 78 15.85 -5.84 2.22
N TYR A 79 14.87 -6.62 2.69
CA TYR A 79 13.87 -6.14 3.63
C TYR A 79 14.48 -5.82 4.99
N ASP A 80 14.29 -4.57 5.43
CA ASP A 80 14.60 -4.11 6.78
C ASP A 80 13.34 -3.61 7.49
N GLN A 81 12.99 -4.25 8.60
CA GLN A 81 11.76 -3.98 9.33
C GLN A 81 11.71 -2.55 9.88
N GLU A 82 12.83 -2.01 10.37
CA GLU A 82 12.85 -0.68 10.96
C GLU A 82 12.67 0.42 9.90
N SER A 83 13.34 0.29 8.76
CA SER A 83 13.22 1.22 7.64
C SER A 83 11.83 1.22 7.03
N VAL A 84 11.24 0.04 6.81
CA VAL A 84 9.84 -0.06 6.34
C VAL A 84 8.89 0.57 7.34
N LYS A 85 9.06 0.27 8.64
CA LYS A 85 8.19 0.83 9.69
C LYS A 85 8.24 2.36 9.71
N ARG A 86 9.42 2.98 9.60
CA ARG A 86 9.54 4.46 9.58
C ARG A 86 8.71 5.08 8.46
N ILE A 87 8.74 4.49 7.27
CA ILE A 87 8.06 5.05 6.11
C ILE A 87 6.55 4.78 6.19
N VAL A 88 6.15 3.61 6.67
CA VAL A 88 4.74 3.30 6.94
C VAL A 88 4.18 4.28 7.99
N ASP A 89 4.90 4.54 9.07
CA ASP A 89 4.48 5.47 10.12
C ASP A 89 4.27 6.89 9.56
N LEU A 90 5.17 7.36 8.69
CA LEU A 90 5.06 8.65 7.99
C LEU A 90 3.79 8.72 7.12
N CYS A 91 3.45 7.65 6.41
CA CYS A 91 2.32 7.61 5.47
C CYS A 91 0.98 7.34 6.19
N SER A 92 1.01 6.62 7.32
CA SER A 92 -0.17 6.12 8.04
C SER A 92 -1.29 7.13 8.32
N PRO A 93 -1.04 8.44 8.57
CA PRO A 93 -2.12 9.39 8.83
C PRO A 93 -2.99 9.67 7.60
N PHE A 94 -2.44 9.44 6.41
CA PHE A 94 -3.04 9.85 5.14
C PHE A 94 -3.61 8.67 4.35
N VAL A 95 -2.97 7.49 4.46
CA VAL A 95 -3.33 6.26 3.73
C VAL A 95 -4.67 5.69 4.21
N ARG A 96 -5.63 5.62 3.28
CA ARG A 96 -6.93 4.94 3.45
C ARG A 96 -7.11 3.81 2.46
N GLU A 97 -6.40 3.85 1.36
CA GLU A 97 -6.40 2.83 0.33
C GLU A 97 -4.97 2.36 0.08
N LEU A 98 -4.77 1.04 0.07
CA LEU A 98 -3.50 0.44 -0.32
C LEU A 98 -3.77 -0.59 -1.41
N ARG A 99 -3.24 -0.30 -2.60
CA ARG A 99 -3.36 -1.16 -3.79
C ARG A 99 -1.99 -1.67 -4.17
N LEU A 100 -1.80 -2.96 -4.00
CA LEU A 100 -0.59 -3.70 -4.37
C LEU A 100 -0.96 -4.60 -5.55
N GLU A 101 -0.41 -4.30 -6.71
CA GLU A 101 -0.57 -5.06 -7.94
C GLU A 101 0.58 -6.02 -8.18
N ARG A 102 1.78 -5.74 -7.64
CA ARG A 102 2.99 -6.50 -7.94
C ARG A 102 3.95 -6.58 -6.76
N LEU A 103 3.86 -7.65 -5.98
CA LEU A 103 4.86 -7.92 -4.95
C LEU A 103 6.05 -8.66 -5.55
N GLN A 104 7.27 -8.27 -5.15
CA GLN A 104 8.47 -9.01 -5.55
C GLN A 104 8.52 -10.35 -4.80
N PRO A 105 8.63 -11.48 -5.50
CA PRO A 105 8.87 -12.76 -4.84
C PRO A 105 10.28 -12.83 -4.28
N SER A 106 10.46 -13.66 -3.24
CA SER A 106 11.81 -14.00 -2.82
C SER A 106 12.47 -14.93 -3.82
N LEU A 107 13.79 -14.79 -3.94
CA LEU A 107 14.65 -15.72 -4.68
C LEU A 107 15.07 -16.92 -3.82
N SER A 108 14.63 -16.97 -2.55
CA SER A 108 14.86 -18.10 -1.63
C SER A 108 13.85 -19.23 -1.82
N ASP A 109 14.19 -20.41 -1.35
CA ASP A 109 13.44 -21.65 -1.54
C ASP A 109 11.98 -21.62 -1.07
N ASN A 110 11.61 -20.73 -0.14
CA ASN A 110 10.25 -20.59 0.36
C ASN A 110 9.34 -19.71 -0.51
N SER A 111 9.87 -18.96 -1.48
CA SER A 111 9.11 -18.02 -2.34
C SER A 111 8.28 -16.96 -1.59
N ASP A 112 8.56 -16.74 -0.30
CA ASP A 112 7.80 -15.80 0.54
C ASP A 112 8.02 -14.35 0.07
N HIS A 113 6.97 -13.54 0.11
CA HIS A 113 7.05 -12.13 -0.27
C HIS A 113 7.44 -11.26 0.93
N VAL A 114 7.55 -9.95 0.68
CA VAL A 114 7.74 -8.96 1.74
C VAL A 114 6.63 -9.11 2.79
N PRO A 115 6.98 -9.20 4.09
CA PRO A 115 6.02 -9.48 5.14
C PRO A 115 5.02 -8.32 5.31
N LEU A 116 3.83 -8.47 4.74
CA LEU A 116 2.78 -7.44 4.77
C LEU A 116 2.34 -7.06 6.19
N TYR A 117 2.63 -7.88 7.20
CA TYR A 117 2.41 -7.52 8.60
C TYR A 117 3.02 -6.15 8.95
N ALA A 118 4.29 -5.91 8.58
CA ALA A 118 5.00 -4.68 8.93
C ALA A 118 4.41 -3.44 8.25
N VAL A 119 3.80 -3.63 7.08
CA VAL A 119 3.10 -2.59 6.33
C VAL A 119 1.73 -2.34 6.95
N LEU A 120 0.92 -3.38 7.14
CA LEU A 120 -0.49 -3.26 7.49
C LEU A 120 -0.72 -2.96 8.98
N ALA A 121 0.15 -3.42 9.89
CA ALA A 121 -0.07 -3.30 11.33
C ALA A 121 -0.17 -1.85 11.84
N ASN A 122 0.41 -0.90 11.11
CA ASN A 122 0.38 0.53 11.47
C ASN A 122 -0.67 1.33 10.68
N LEU A 123 -1.30 0.76 9.65
CA LEU A 123 -2.33 1.42 8.84
C LEU A 123 -3.72 1.31 9.49
N ARG A 124 -3.86 1.80 10.73
CA ARG A 124 -5.10 1.66 11.53
C ARG A 124 -6.34 2.29 10.89
N ARG A 125 -6.12 3.23 9.97
CA ARG A 125 -7.16 3.99 9.25
C ARG A 125 -7.42 3.46 7.84
N LEU A 126 -6.82 2.32 7.47
CA LEU A 126 -7.00 1.69 6.18
C LEU A 126 -8.46 1.26 6.02
N GLN A 127 -9.06 1.64 4.89
CA GLN A 127 -10.47 1.39 4.54
C GLN A 127 -10.58 0.41 3.37
N ARG A 128 -9.67 0.50 2.41
CA ARG A 128 -9.65 -0.38 1.25
C ARG A 128 -8.27 -0.97 1.07
N ILE A 129 -8.20 -2.29 0.88
CA ILE A 129 -6.97 -2.96 0.49
C ILE A 129 -7.23 -3.88 -0.69
N SER A 130 -6.34 -3.80 -1.69
CA SER A 130 -6.32 -4.73 -2.82
C SER A 130 -4.91 -5.27 -2.95
N VAL A 131 -4.74 -6.59 -2.88
CA VAL A 131 -3.44 -7.25 -2.99
C VAL A 131 -3.44 -8.22 -4.15
N THR A 132 -2.36 -8.24 -4.91
CA THR A 132 -2.09 -9.15 -6.03
C THR A 132 -0.66 -9.66 -5.87
N TYR A 133 -0.48 -10.98 -5.87
CA TYR A 133 0.83 -11.64 -5.78
C TYR A 133 1.40 -11.96 -7.18
N ASP A 134 1.11 -11.11 -8.15
CA ASP A 134 1.53 -11.32 -9.54
C ASP A 134 2.84 -10.57 -9.84
N VAL A 135 3.59 -11.04 -10.85
CA VAL A 135 4.90 -10.50 -11.21
C VAL A 135 4.88 -10.10 -12.68
N LYS A 136 4.99 -8.80 -12.99
CA LYS A 136 5.01 -8.33 -14.39
C LYS A 136 6.36 -8.48 -15.07
N ASP A 137 7.45 -8.42 -14.31
CA ASP A 137 8.81 -8.57 -14.83
C ASP A 137 9.68 -9.22 -13.76
N VAL A 138 10.07 -10.47 -13.99
CA VAL A 138 11.00 -11.21 -13.12
C VAL A 138 12.44 -11.09 -13.63
N GLY A 139 12.66 -10.39 -14.74
CA GLY A 139 13.93 -10.35 -15.45
C GLY A 139 14.50 -11.75 -15.67
N HIS A 140 15.75 -11.94 -15.26
CA HIS A 140 16.45 -13.23 -15.31
C HIS A 140 16.15 -14.17 -14.14
N ASN A 141 15.32 -13.75 -13.17
CA ASN A 141 15.06 -14.48 -11.93
C ASN A 141 13.72 -15.25 -11.96
N PHE A 142 13.21 -15.56 -13.15
CA PHE A 142 11.98 -16.33 -13.30
C PHE A 142 12.15 -17.76 -12.77
N PHE A 143 11.21 -18.21 -11.95
CA PHE A 143 11.04 -19.61 -11.58
C PHE A 143 9.56 -19.97 -11.47
N LEU A 144 9.24 -21.25 -11.67
CA LEU A 144 7.86 -21.72 -11.59
C LEU A 144 7.33 -21.56 -10.15
N GLY A 145 6.29 -20.77 -9.96
CA GLY A 145 5.74 -20.47 -8.64
C GLY A 145 6.18 -19.13 -8.05
N CYS A 146 7.00 -18.34 -8.75
CA CYS A 146 7.41 -17.02 -8.25
C CYS A 146 6.25 -16.01 -8.15
N ALA A 147 5.04 -16.34 -8.62
CA ALA A 147 3.83 -15.53 -8.46
C ALA A 147 2.81 -16.18 -7.52
N THR A 148 3.20 -17.22 -6.77
CA THR A 148 2.27 -17.94 -5.90
C THR A 148 2.33 -17.40 -4.48
N ILE A 149 1.16 -17.06 -3.96
CA ILE A 149 0.99 -16.75 -2.54
C ILE A 149 1.31 -17.99 -1.68
N THR A 150 2.03 -17.79 -0.58
CA THR A 150 2.37 -18.87 0.37
C THR A 150 1.47 -18.85 1.61
N GLU A 151 1.48 -19.93 2.41
CA GLU A 151 0.80 -19.95 3.72
C GLU A 151 1.37 -18.89 4.68
N MET A 152 2.67 -18.60 4.56
CA MET A 152 3.31 -17.56 5.38
C MET A 152 2.85 -16.17 4.94
N ASP A 153 2.74 -15.89 3.64
CA ASP A 153 2.20 -14.63 3.12
C ASP A 153 0.79 -14.38 3.66
N VAL A 154 -0.09 -15.39 3.59
CA VAL A 154 -1.45 -15.29 4.13
C VAL A 154 -1.42 -15.05 5.64
N LYS A 155 -0.55 -15.75 6.38
CA LYS A 155 -0.40 -15.56 7.84
C LYS A 155 0.02 -14.14 8.20
N LEU A 156 1.05 -13.59 7.55
CA LEU A 156 1.56 -12.26 7.89
C LEU A 156 0.61 -11.16 7.42
N MET A 157 0.00 -11.32 6.24
CA MET A 157 -1.05 -10.43 5.75
C MET A 157 -2.23 -10.37 6.74
N THR A 158 -2.76 -11.52 7.14
CA THR A 158 -3.92 -11.60 8.05
C THR A 158 -3.63 -11.02 9.43
N GLN A 159 -2.44 -11.26 10.00
CA GLN A 159 -2.02 -10.63 11.25
C GLN A 159 -1.97 -9.10 11.17
N GLY A 160 -1.61 -8.56 10.01
CA GLY A 160 -1.63 -7.12 9.76
C GLY A 160 -3.04 -6.56 9.61
N LEU A 161 -3.89 -7.27 8.85
CA LEU A 161 -5.31 -6.91 8.66
C LEU A 161 -6.08 -6.88 9.97
N GLU A 162 -5.76 -7.74 10.93
CA GLU A 162 -6.38 -7.72 12.27
C GLU A 162 -6.19 -6.39 13.03
N ARG A 163 -5.25 -5.54 12.60
CA ARG A 163 -5.03 -4.19 13.16
C ARG A 163 -5.78 -3.09 12.41
N CYS A 164 -6.40 -3.41 11.27
CA CYS A 164 -7.11 -2.48 10.39
C CYS A 164 -8.61 -2.40 10.77
N GLY A 165 -8.92 -1.72 11.87
CA GLY A 165 -10.29 -1.65 12.39
C GLY A 165 -11.28 -0.83 11.54
N GLU A 166 -10.78 0.07 10.68
CA GLU A 166 -11.60 0.87 9.75
C GLU A 166 -11.79 0.19 8.38
N LEU A 167 -11.30 -1.05 8.19
CA LEU A 167 -11.33 -1.73 6.89
C LEU A 167 -12.77 -2.02 6.45
N THR A 168 -13.15 -1.54 5.27
CA THR A 168 -14.47 -1.71 4.66
C THR A 168 -14.45 -2.61 3.43
N GLU A 169 -13.35 -2.64 2.69
CA GLU A 169 -13.18 -3.48 1.49
C GLU A 169 -11.84 -4.22 1.53
N PHE A 170 -11.91 -5.54 1.37
CA PHE A 170 -10.76 -6.41 1.18
C PHE A 170 -10.86 -7.08 -0.19
N ARG A 171 -9.77 -7.01 -0.97
CA ARG A 171 -9.67 -7.67 -2.26
C ARG A 171 -8.35 -8.41 -2.42
N LEU A 172 -8.43 -9.64 -2.88
CA LEU A 172 -7.26 -10.47 -3.21
C LEU A 172 -7.40 -10.99 -4.63
N HIS A 173 -6.42 -10.70 -5.47
CA HIS A 173 -6.43 -11.01 -6.89
C HIS A 173 -5.52 -12.20 -7.24
N SER A 174 -5.90 -12.91 -8.30
CA SER A 174 -5.03 -13.80 -9.10
C SER A 174 -4.23 -14.83 -8.28
N SER A 175 -4.79 -15.31 -7.18
CA SER A 175 -4.11 -16.21 -6.25
C SER A 175 -4.73 -17.60 -6.25
N LYS A 176 -3.87 -18.64 -6.12
CA LYS A 176 -4.32 -20.00 -5.80
C LYS A 176 -4.47 -20.09 -4.28
N LEU A 177 -5.70 -20.23 -3.80
CA LEU A 177 -6.02 -20.22 -2.37
C LEU A 177 -6.43 -21.62 -1.93
N GLU A 178 -5.58 -22.23 -1.12
CA GLU A 178 -5.89 -23.49 -0.45
C GLU A 178 -6.97 -23.28 0.63
N PRO A 179 -7.75 -24.31 1.00
CA PRO A 179 -8.82 -24.18 2.00
C PRO A 179 -8.34 -23.67 3.37
N THR A 180 -7.11 -24.01 3.75
CA THR A 180 -6.45 -23.51 4.98
C THR A 180 -6.21 -22.00 4.94
N MET A 181 -5.77 -21.48 3.80
CA MET A 181 -5.58 -20.05 3.56
C MET A 181 -6.92 -19.31 3.67
N MET A 182 -7.97 -19.84 3.03
CA MET A 182 -9.31 -19.25 3.06
C MET A 182 -9.88 -19.19 4.48
N LYS A 183 -9.75 -20.27 5.25
CA LYS A 183 -10.16 -20.31 6.67
C LYS A 183 -9.39 -19.30 7.52
N ARG A 184 -8.11 -19.10 7.25
CA ARG A 184 -7.30 -18.09 7.95
C ARG A 184 -7.75 -16.67 7.61
N ILE A 185 -7.97 -16.39 6.32
CA ILE A 185 -8.44 -15.08 5.86
C ILE A 185 -9.81 -14.76 6.47
N SER A 186 -10.76 -15.70 6.43
CA SER A 186 -12.10 -15.49 6.99
C SER A 186 -12.08 -15.25 8.50
N ALA A 187 -11.29 -16.02 9.25
CA ALA A 187 -11.15 -15.84 10.69
C ALA A 187 -10.56 -14.48 11.07
N ALA A 188 -9.50 -14.05 10.37
CA ALA A 188 -8.84 -12.76 10.63
C ALA A 188 -9.73 -11.57 10.28
N LEU A 189 -10.38 -11.60 9.11
CA LEU A 189 -11.31 -10.56 8.68
C LEU A 189 -12.52 -10.47 9.61
N GLY A 190 -13.09 -11.60 10.02
CA GLY A 190 -14.24 -11.64 10.92
C GLY A 190 -13.95 -11.12 12.33
N LYS A 191 -12.73 -11.34 12.84
CA LYS A 191 -12.33 -10.90 14.19
C LYS A 191 -11.79 -9.46 14.21
N GLY A 192 -11.02 -9.08 13.19
CA GLY A 192 -10.23 -7.85 13.21
C GLY A 192 -10.85 -6.65 12.48
N CYS A 193 -11.78 -6.89 11.56
CA CYS A 193 -12.33 -5.85 10.68
C CYS A 193 -13.85 -5.69 10.86
N PRO A 194 -14.31 -5.04 11.95
CA PRO A 194 -15.74 -4.95 12.26
C PRO A 194 -16.55 -4.10 11.26
N GLN A 195 -15.87 -3.25 10.46
CA GLN A 195 -16.50 -2.39 9.45
C GLN A 195 -16.50 -2.99 8.05
N LEU A 196 -16.04 -4.24 7.90
CA LEU A 196 -15.88 -4.89 6.60
C LEU A 196 -17.24 -5.16 5.96
N ARG A 197 -17.43 -4.65 4.74
CA ARG A 197 -18.68 -4.76 3.97
C ARG A 197 -18.49 -5.51 2.66
N THR A 198 -17.27 -5.46 2.12
CA THR A 198 -16.99 -6.02 0.80
C THR A 198 -15.75 -6.89 0.87
N ILE A 199 -15.89 -8.13 0.40
CA ILE A 199 -14.82 -9.10 0.24
C ILE A 199 -14.86 -9.56 -1.21
N ALA A 200 -13.75 -9.49 -1.92
CA ALA A 200 -13.67 -9.89 -3.32
C ALA A 200 -12.42 -10.73 -3.58
N PHE A 201 -12.60 -11.86 -4.29
CA PHE A 201 -11.51 -12.76 -4.73
C PHE A 201 -11.46 -12.87 -6.26
N PRO A 202 -11.32 -11.75 -7.00
CA PRO A 202 -11.30 -11.76 -8.46
C PRO A 202 -10.15 -12.60 -9.03
N HIS A 203 -10.48 -13.47 -9.98
CA HIS A 203 -9.51 -14.35 -10.66
C HIS A 203 -8.74 -15.29 -9.70
N CYS A 204 -9.22 -15.52 -8.49
CA CYS A 204 -8.65 -16.51 -7.57
C CYS A 204 -9.19 -17.91 -7.84
N ARG A 205 -8.34 -18.92 -7.68
CA ARG A 205 -8.75 -20.33 -7.65
C ARG A 205 -8.86 -20.75 -6.19
N CYS A 206 -10.08 -20.91 -5.71
CA CYS A 206 -10.35 -21.35 -4.34
C CYS A 206 -10.52 -22.88 -4.33
N GLY A 207 -9.79 -23.56 -3.46
CA GLY A 207 -9.93 -25.01 -3.26
C GLY A 207 -11.35 -25.41 -2.84
N ASP A 208 -11.78 -26.56 -3.34
CA ASP A 208 -13.16 -27.06 -3.41
C ASP A 208 -13.59 -27.91 -2.19
N ILE A 209 -12.97 -27.66 -1.04
CA ILE A 209 -13.41 -28.23 0.23
C ILE A 209 -14.29 -27.19 0.91
N GLY A 210 -15.61 -27.40 0.89
CA GLY A 210 -16.63 -26.46 1.37
C GLY A 210 -16.22 -25.70 2.65
N LEU A 211 -16.44 -24.38 2.61
CA LEU A 211 -16.19 -23.44 3.71
C LEU A 211 -16.92 -23.84 4.99
#